data_AF-A0A1Z5L2W4-F1
#
_entry.id   AF-A0A1Z5L2W4-F1
#
_cell.length_a   1.000
_cell.length_b   1.000
_cell.length_c   1.000
_cell.angle_alpha   90.00
_cell.angle_beta   90.00
_cell.angle_gamma   90.00
#
_symmetry.space_group_name_H-M   'P 1'
#
loop_
_entity.id
_entity.type
_entity.pdbx_description
1 polymer ?
#
loop_
_entity_poly.entity_id
_entity_poly.type
_entity_poly.pdbx_seq_one_letter_code
_entity_poly.pdbx_strand_id
1 'polypeptide(L)'
;MTVARKELEKAWIARRVKVDQCLDLQLFYRDCEQAENWMASREAFLGSEDMGGDNVEALIKKHEDFDKAINAQEEKIAALSALADKLVSSDHYARDDINEKKDQVLNRWKHLKEALIEKRSRLGESQTLQQFSRDADEIENWIAEKLQMAVDESYKDPANIQSKHKKHQAFEAELAANADRIQAVLAMGQNLIDKRQCAGSEDAVQSRLASIAD
;
A
#
# COMPACT_ATOMS: atom_id res chain seq x y z
N MET A 1 -10.08 50.02 -52.26
CA MET A 1 -8.87 49.51 -51.56
C MET A 1 -9.07 49.20 -50.07
N THR A 2 -10.08 49.76 -49.39
CA THR A 2 -10.26 49.62 -47.92
C THR A 2 -11.01 48.36 -47.47
N VAL A 3 -11.88 47.78 -48.31
CA VAL A 3 -12.67 46.58 -47.98
C VAL A 3 -11.81 45.32 -47.96
N ALA A 4 -11.07 45.05 -49.04
CA ALA A 4 -10.19 43.88 -49.12
C ALA A 4 -9.14 43.82 -48.01
N ARG A 5 -8.59 44.98 -47.59
CA ARG A 5 -7.69 45.07 -46.44
C ARG A 5 -8.36 44.67 -45.13
N LYS A 6 -9.59 45.16 -44.87
CA LYS A 6 -10.36 44.81 -43.66
C LYS A 6 -10.73 43.33 -43.64
N GLU A 7 -11.10 42.75 -44.79
CA GLU A 7 -11.39 41.32 -44.90
C GLU A 7 -10.15 40.47 -44.64
N LEU A 8 -9.00 40.87 -45.18
CA LEU A 8 -7.72 40.23 -44.89
C LEU A 8 -7.36 40.29 -43.40
N GLU A 9 -7.49 41.46 -42.77
CA GLU A 9 -7.22 41.63 -41.33
C GLU A 9 -8.14 40.74 -40.48
N LYS A 10 -9.44 40.68 -40.80
CA LYS A 10 -10.40 39.80 -40.13
C LYS A 10 -10.04 38.33 -40.29
N ALA A 11 -9.74 37.89 -41.51
CA ALA A 11 -9.36 36.51 -41.80
C ALA A 11 -8.04 36.13 -41.13
N TRP A 12 -7.07 37.05 -41.09
CA TRP A 12 -5.78 36.84 -40.42
C TRP A 12 -5.94 36.65 -38.90
N ILE A 13 -6.74 37.49 -38.25
CA ILE A 13 -7.03 37.36 -36.82
C ILE A 13 -7.75 36.04 -36.52
N ALA A 14 -8.76 35.69 -37.31
CA ALA A 14 -9.48 34.43 -37.16
C ALA A 14 -8.55 33.21 -37.33
N ARG A 15 -7.64 33.27 -38.32
CA ARG A 15 -6.62 32.23 -38.51
C ARG A 15 -5.68 32.12 -37.32
N ARG A 16 -5.20 33.25 -36.78
CA ARG A 16 -4.32 33.25 -35.60
C ARG A 16 -4.99 32.56 -34.42
N VAL A 17 -6.23 32.94 -34.10
CA VAL A 17 -7.01 32.30 -33.02
C VAL A 17 -7.11 30.79 -33.22
N LYS A 18 -7.37 30.34 -34.45
CA LYS A 18 -7.45 28.89 -34.74
C LYS A 18 -6.10 28.18 -34.62
N VAL A 19 -5.02 28.81 -35.04
CA VAL A 19 -3.67 28.24 -34.87
C VAL A 19 -3.32 28.12 -33.39
N ASP A 20 -3.61 29.15 -32.60
CA ASP A 20 -3.37 29.16 -31.16
C ASP A 20 -4.18 28.05 -30.47
N GLN A 21 -5.48 27.95 -30.78
CA GLN A 21 -6.34 26.86 -30.27
C GLN A 21 -5.83 25.47 -30.66
N CYS A 22 -5.40 25.27 -31.92
CA CYS A 22 -4.84 23.99 -32.34
C CYS A 22 -3.56 23.64 -31.55
N LEU A 23 -2.69 24.62 -31.29
CA LEU A 23 -1.49 24.40 -30.50
C LEU A 23 -1.83 24.05 -29.05
N ASP A 24 -2.74 24.79 -28.43
CA ASP A 24 -3.21 24.55 -27.06
C ASP A 24 -3.77 23.13 -26.91
N LEU A 25 -4.56 22.67 -27.88
CA LEU A 25 -5.11 21.31 -27.88
C LEU A 25 -4.02 20.24 -27.94
N GLN A 26 -3.00 20.42 -28.79
CA GLN A 26 -1.89 19.47 -28.89
C GLN A 26 -1.05 19.42 -27.61
N LEU A 27 -0.83 20.57 -26.97
CA LEU A 27 -0.14 20.63 -25.69
C LEU A 27 -0.94 19.93 -24.59
N PHE A 28 -2.26 20.19 -24.53
CA PHE A 28 -3.15 19.51 -23.59
C PHE A 28 -3.14 17.99 -23.77
N TYR A 29 -3.25 17.49 -25.00
CA TYR A 29 -3.21 16.05 -25.26
C TYR A 29 -1.87 15.41 -24.91
N ARG A 30 -0.76 16.07 -25.21
CA ARG A 30 0.57 15.61 -24.81
C ARG A 30 0.69 15.50 -23.29
N ASP A 31 0.16 16.48 -22.55
CA ASP A 31 0.21 16.47 -21.09
C ASP A 31 -0.72 15.37 -20.51
N CYS A 32 -1.88 15.11 -21.13
CA CYS A 32 -2.73 13.96 -20.82
C CYS A 32 -2.01 12.64 -21.04
N GLU A 33 -1.36 12.46 -22.18
CA GLU A 33 -0.62 11.25 -22.52
C GLU A 33 0.51 10.98 -21.53
N GLN A 34 1.25 12.02 -21.12
CA GLN A 34 2.29 11.89 -20.09
C GLN A 34 1.70 11.43 -18.74
N ALA A 35 0.57 12.00 -18.32
CA ALA A 35 -0.12 11.58 -17.11
C ALA A 35 -0.61 10.12 -17.21
N GLU A 36 -1.20 9.74 -18.34
CA GLU A 36 -1.70 8.39 -18.58
C GLU A 36 -0.60 7.35 -18.63
N ASN A 37 0.53 7.65 -19.29
CA ASN A 37 1.70 6.76 -19.32
C ASN A 37 2.30 6.57 -17.93
N TRP A 38 2.34 7.64 -17.13
CA TRP A 38 2.77 7.56 -15.74
C TRP A 38 1.83 6.65 -14.93
N MET A 39 0.52 6.83 -15.05
CA MET A 39 -0.48 6.01 -14.36
C MET A 39 -0.42 4.54 -14.80
N ALA A 40 -0.28 4.28 -16.10
CA ALA A 40 -0.19 2.93 -16.65
C ALA A 40 0.99 2.14 -16.06
N SER A 41 2.15 2.79 -15.88
CA SER A 41 3.31 2.14 -15.23
C SER A 41 3.02 1.73 -13.79
N ARG A 42 2.17 2.47 -13.07
CA ARG A 42 1.78 2.16 -11.68
C ARG A 42 0.68 1.12 -11.60
N GLU A 43 -0.30 1.18 -12.48
CA GLU A 43 -1.33 0.15 -12.61
C GLU A 43 -0.72 -1.22 -12.94
N ALA A 44 0.28 -1.26 -13.84
CA ALA A 44 1.00 -2.50 -14.16
C ALA A 44 1.70 -3.09 -12.92
N PHE A 45 2.25 -2.25 -12.05
CA PHE A 45 2.84 -2.70 -10.79
C PHE A 45 1.78 -3.23 -9.80
N LEU A 46 0.61 -2.61 -9.76
CA LEU A 46 -0.48 -3.07 -8.88
C LEU A 46 -1.07 -4.40 -9.35
N GLY A 47 -1.17 -4.60 -10.67
CA GLY A 47 -1.70 -5.80 -11.31
C GLY A 47 -0.75 -7.00 -11.33
N SER A 48 0.55 -6.82 -11.05
CA SER A 48 1.43 -7.97 -10.79
C SER A 48 1.10 -8.53 -9.40
N GLU A 49 0.12 -9.44 -9.34
CA GLU A 49 -0.22 -10.22 -8.15
C GLU A 49 0.93 -11.13 -7.69
N ASP A 50 1.92 -11.33 -8.54
CA ASP A 50 3.01 -12.27 -8.34
C ASP A 50 4.37 -11.56 -8.36
N MET A 51 4.77 -11.07 -7.19
CA MET A 51 6.18 -10.93 -6.86
C MET A 51 6.48 -11.99 -5.79
N GLY A 52 6.29 -13.27 -6.14
CA GLY A 52 6.55 -14.48 -5.34
C GLY A 52 8.00 -14.66 -4.89
N GLY A 53 8.59 -13.61 -4.30
CA GLY A 53 9.95 -13.56 -3.80
C GLY A 53 10.28 -12.27 -3.04
N ASP A 54 9.50 -11.19 -3.18
CA ASP A 54 9.70 -9.98 -2.38
C ASP A 54 9.00 -10.14 -1.02
N ASN A 55 9.78 -10.13 0.07
CA ASN A 55 9.27 -10.03 1.44
C ASN A 55 8.33 -8.81 1.55
N VAL A 56 7.25 -8.91 2.33
CA VAL A 56 6.23 -7.87 2.55
C VAL A 56 6.86 -6.51 2.85
N GLU A 57 7.97 -6.50 3.59
CA GLU A 57 8.74 -5.30 3.90
C GLU A 57 9.28 -4.57 2.65
N ALA A 58 9.77 -5.31 1.66
CA ALA A 58 10.25 -4.73 0.40
C ALA A 58 9.10 -4.12 -0.41
N LEU A 59 7.92 -4.75 -0.39
CA LEU A 59 6.71 -4.25 -1.05
C LEU A 59 6.18 -2.99 -0.35
N ILE A 60 6.24 -2.93 0.98
CA ILE A 60 5.90 -1.74 1.77
C ILE A 60 6.82 -0.58 1.41
N LYS A 61 8.14 -0.81 1.40
CA LYS A 61 9.10 0.23 1.03
C LYS A 61 8.87 0.77 -0.39
N LYS A 62 8.59 -0.12 -1.35
CA LYS A 62 8.24 0.29 -2.72
C LYS A 62 6.95 1.13 -2.74
N HIS A 63 5.95 0.77 -1.94
CA HIS A 63 4.72 1.55 -1.81
C HIS A 63 4.97 2.95 -1.25
N GLU A 64 5.81 3.09 -0.23
CA GLU A 64 6.19 4.39 0.34
C GLU A 64 6.91 5.31 -0.67
N ASP A 65 7.74 4.74 -1.54
CA ASP A 65 8.37 5.48 -2.63
C ASP A 65 7.34 5.95 -3.67
N PHE A 66 6.25 5.20 -3.88
CA PHE A 66 5.13 5.64 -4.71
C PHE A 66 4.32 6.75 -4.06
N ASP A 67 4.02 6.66 -2.76
CA ASP A 67 3.26 7.71 -2.05
C ASP A 67 3.95 9.09 -2.17
N LYS A 68 5.29 9.12 -2.12
CA LYS A 68 6.05 10.35 -2.37
C LYS A 68 5.85 10.88 -3.79
N ALA A 69 5.81 9.99 -4.77
CA ALA A 69 5.61 10.35 -6.18
C ALA A 69 4.16 10.78 -6.47
N ILE A 70 3.18 10.28 -5.72
CA ILE A 70 1.76 10.63 -5.86
C ILE A 70 1.53 12.12 -5.64
N ASN A 71 2.14 12.73 -4.61
CA ASN A 71 1.96 14.16 -4.33
C ASN A 71 2.42 15.04 -5.50
N ALA A 72 3.59 14.75 -6.06
CA ALA A 72 4.11 15.47 -7.22
C ALA A 72 3.24 15.26 -8.47
N GLN A 73 2.60 14.09 -8.60
CA GLN A 73 1.70 13.82 -9.71
C GLN A 73 0.32 14.48 -9.50
N GLU A 74 -0.18 14.58 -8.27
CA GLU A 74 -1.43 15.28 -7.93
C GLU A 74 -1.39 16.74 -8.41
N GLU A 75 -0.28 17.44 -8.18
CA GLU A 75 -0.08 18.81 -8.67
C GLU A 75 -0.16 18.91 -10.20
N LYS A 76 0.40 17.93 -10.92
CA LYS A 76 0.34 17.89 -12.39
C LYS A 76 -1.07 17.60 -12.89
N ILE A 77 -1.79 16.68 -12.26
CA ILE A 77 -3.19 16.37 -12.60
C ILE A 77 -4.08 17.60 -12.32
N ALA A 78 -3.85 18.31 -11.22
CA ALA A 78 -4.56 19.55 -10.90
C ALA A 78 -4.28 20.66 -11.94
N ALA A 79 -3.01 20.83 -12.35
CA ALA A 79 -2.63 21.78 -13.38
C ALA A 79 -3.27 21.44 -14.74
N LEU A 80 -3.31 20.16 -15.10
CA LEU A 80 -3.98 19.66 -16.31
C LEU A 80 -5.48 19.96 -16.28
N SER A 81 -6.16 19.70 -15.16
CA SER A 81 -7.57 20.02 -14.99
C SER A 81 -7.83 21.52 -15.13
N ALA A 82 -7.00 22.35 -14.48
CA ALA A 82 -7.12 23.80 -14.56
C ALA A 82 -6.89 24.34 -15.98
N LEU A 83 -5.95 23.74 -16.74
CA LEU A 83 -5.74 24.06 -18.15
C LEU A 83 -6.98 23.71 -18.99
N ALA A 84 -7.53 22.51 -18.80
CA ALA A 84 -8.74 22.08 -19.51
C ALA A 84 -9.92 23.04 -19.24
N ASP A 85 -10.18 23.37 -17.97
CA ASP A 85 -11.24 24.30 -17.58
C ASP A 85 -11.03 25.69 -18.19
N LYS A 86 -9.78 26.17 -18.25
CA LYS A 86 -9.43 27.43 -18.92
C LYS A 86 -9.73 27.39 -20.42
N LEU A 87 -9.35 26.31 -21.12
CA LEU A 87 -9.63 26.17 -22.55
C LEU A 87 -11.15 26.14 -22.81
N VAL A 88 -11.90 25.36 -22.03
CA VAL A 88 -13.36 25.27 -22.14
C VAL A 88 -14.01 26.63 -21.89
N SER A 89 -13.62 27.34 -20.83
CA SER A 89 -14.15 28.68 -20.51
C SER A 89 -13.80 29.75 -21.55
N SER A 90 -12.74 29.54 -22.33
CA SER A 90 -12.32 30.43 -23.43
C SER A 90 -13.01 30.10 -24.77
N ASP A 91 -14.08 29.31 -24.74
CA ASP A 91 -14.84 28.85 -25.92
C ASP A 91 -13.95 28.16 -26.96
N HIS A 92 -13.08 27.27 -26.48
CA HIS A 92 -12.22 26.47 -27.35
C HIS A 92 -13.07 25.61 -28.31
N TYR A 93 -12.65 25.50 -29.57
CA TYR A 93 -13.44 24.80 -30.59
C TYR A 93 -13.65 23.31 -30.33
N ALA A 94 -12.76 22.70 -29.54
CA ALA A 94 -12.78 21.30 -29.13
C ALA A 94 -13.14 21.14 -27.63
N ARG A 95 -13.92 22.06 -27.06
CA ARG A 95 -14.25 22.07 -25.63
C ARG A 95 -14.89 20.76 -25.13
N ASP A 96 -15.69 20.09 -25.96
CA ASP A 96 -16.37 18.86 -25.58
C ASP A 96 -15.36 17.71 -25.45
N ASP A 97 -14.49 17.54 -26.46
CA ASP A 97 -13.39 16.56 -26.43
C ASP A 97 -12.41 16.81 -25.26
N ILE A 98 -12.11 18.08 -24.97
CA ILE A 98 -11.22 18.45 -23.85
C ILE A 98 -11.85 18.06 -22.51
N ASN A 99 -13.14 18.34 -22.31
CA ASN A 99 -13.84 17.93 -21.09
C ASN A 99 -13.89 16.42 -20.95
N GLU A 100 -14.22 15.70 -22.02
CA GLU A 100 -14.26 14.23 -21.99
C GLU A 100 -12.89 13.65 -21.62
N LYS A 101 -11.82 14.13 -22.25
CA LYS A 101 -10.45 13.67 -21.96
C LYS A 101 -10.03 14.01 -20.53
N LYS A 102 -10.37 15.21 -20.04
CA LYS A 102 -10.13 15.61 -18.64
C LYS A 102 -10.80 14.64 -17.67
N ASP A 103 -12.07 14.33 -17.88
CA ASP A 103 -12.84 13.44 -17.00
C ASP A 103 -12.28 12.01 -17.03
N GLN A 104 -11.85 11.51 -18.20
CA GLN A 104 -11.16 10.22 -18.32
C GLN A 104 -9.89 10.17 -17.47
N VAL A 105 -9.03 11.18 -17.57
CA VAL A 105 -7.77 11.27 -16.80
C VAL A 105 -8.05 11.35 -15.30
N LEU A 106 -9.02 12.17 -14.87
CA LEU A 106 -9.39 12.33 -13.47
C LEU A 106 -9.98 11.06 -12.86
N ASN A 107 -10.85 10.36 -13.61
CA ASN A 107 -11.43 9.10 -13.15
C ASN A 107 -10.35 8.01 -13.01
N ARG A 108 -9.45 7.90 -13.98
CA ARG A 108 -8.32 6.95 -13.89
C ARG A 108 -7.41 7.28 -12.71
N TRP A 109 -7.11 8.55 -12.49
CA TRP A 109 -6.33 9.01 -11.34
C TRP A 109 -6.98 8.64 -10.01
N LYS A 110 -8.29 8.85 -9.88
CA LYS A 110 -9.05 8.46 -8.69
C LYS A 110 -8.96 6.96 -8.42
N HIS A 111 -9.20 6.13 -9.44
CA HIS A 111 -9.12 4.67 -9.30
C HIS A 111 -7.73 4.18 -8.94
N LEU A 112 -6.68 4.78 -9.51
CA LEU A 112 -5.30 4.46 -9.13
C LEU A 112 -5.05 4.74 -7.64
N LYS A 113 -5.52 5.89 -7.12
CA LYS A 113 -5.38 6.22 -5.69
C LYS A 113 -6.12 5.24 -4.79
N GLU A 114 -7.35 4.86 -5.16
CA GLU A 114 -8.13 3.85 -4.44
C GLU A 114 -7.39 2.51 -4.39
N ALA A 115 -6.87 2.04 -5.53
CA ALA A 115 -6.11 0.80 -5.62
C ALA A 115 -4.80 0.83 -4.80
N LEU A 116 -4.11 1.97 -4.74
CA LEU A 116 -2.91 2.14 -3.90
C LEU A 116 -3.23 2.05 -2.41
N ILE A 117 -4.34 2.64 -1.97
CA ILE A 117 -4.79 2.56 -0.57
C ILE A 117 -5.15 1.12 -0.21
N GLU A 118 -5.90 0.43 -1.07
CA GLU A 118 -6.25 -0.97 -0.86
C GLU A 118 -5.01 -1.85 -0.78
N LYS A 119 -4.04 -1.67 -1.69
CA LYS A 119 -2.77 -2.40 -1.67
C LYS A 119 -2.02 -2.17 -0.35
N ARG A 120 -1.97 -0.93 0.16
CA ARG A 120 -1.31 -0.61 1.43
C ARG A 120 -1.97 -1.32 2.60
N SER A 121 -3.30 -1.34 2.65
CA SER A 121 -4.07 -2.06 3.67
C SER A 121 -3.73 -3.54 3.65
N ARG A 122 -3.81 -4.19 2.49
CA ARG A 122 -3.49 -5.62 2.33
C ARG A 122 -2.05 -5.98 2.71
N LEU A 123 -1.09 -5.09 2.38
CA LEU A 123 0.31 -5.27 2.79
C LEU A 123 0.46 -5.17 4.31
N GLY A 124 -0.22 -4.23 4.97
CA GLY A 124 -0.21 -4.11 6.43
C GLY A 124 -0.82 -5.32 7.14
N GLU A 125 -1.89 -5.88 6.58
CA GLU A 125 -2.50 -7.12 7.07
C GLU A 125 -1.54 -8.30 6.96
N SER A 126 -0.90 -8.44 5.79
CA SER A 126 0.11 -9.48 5.55
C SER A 126 1.32 -9.34 6.47
N GLN A 127 1.78 -8.12 6.74
CA GLN A 127 2.89 -7.84 7.67
C GLN A 127 2.51 -8.25 9.10
N THR A 128 1.30 -7.89 9.54
CA THR A 128 0.80 -8.23 10.87
C THR A 128 0.65 -9.73 11.04
N LEU A 129 0.12 -10.43 10.03
CA LEU A 129 0.01 -11.89 10.04
C LEU A 129 1.39 -12.57 10.09
N GLN A 130 2.37 -12.08 9.33
CA GLN A 130 3.75 -12.61 9.38
C GLN A 130 4.44 -12.33 10.71
N GLN A 131 4.15 -11.20 11.36
CA GLN A 131 4.67 -10.89 12.69
C GLN A 131 4.05 -11.84 13.72
N PHE A 132 2.72 -11.98 13.73
CA PHE A 132 2.01 -12.95 14.57
C PHE A 132 2.58 -14.36 14.41
N SER A 133 2.77 -14.83 13.18
CA SER A 133 3.26 -16.19 12.94
C SER A 133 4.66 -16.41 13.51
N ARG A 134 5.56 -15.43 13.39
CA ARG A 134 6.91 -15.50 13.96
C ARG A 134 6.88 -15.48 15.49
N ASP A 135 6.10 -14.57 16.07
CA ASP A 135 6.01 -14.45 17.53
C ASP A 135 5.36 -15.70 18.14
N ALA A 136 4.35 -16.26 17.48
CA ALA A 136 3.74 -17.52 17.87
C ALA A 136 4.73 -18.69 17.75
N ASP A 137 5.58 -18.75 16.71
CA ASP A 137 6.59 -19.80 16.57
C ASP A 137 7.60 -19.74 17.72
N GLU A 138 8.02 -18.52 18.10
CA GLU A 138 8.92 -18.31 19.24
C GLU A 138 8.30 -18.76 20.56
N ILE A 139 7.03 -18.40 20.80
CA ILE A 139 6.30 -18.76 22.02
C ILE A 139 6.07 -20.28 22.09
N GLU A 140 5.62 -20.91 21.00
CA GLU A 140 5.39 -22.36 20.95
C GLU A 140 6.69 -23.14 21.19
N ASN A 141 7.80 -22.73 20.57
CA ASN A 141 9.11 -23.34 20.81
C ASN A 141 9.59 -23.15 22.25
N TRP A 142 9.38 -21.96 22.83
CA TRP A 142 9.70 -21.69 24.23
C TRP A 142 8.86 -22.57 25.17
N ILE A 143 7.54 -22.64 24.98
CA ILE A 143 6.63 -23.50 25.76
C ILE A 143 7.11 -24.96 25.69
N ALA A 144 7.41 -25.47 24.50
CA ALA A 144 7.90 -26.84 24.32
C ALA A 144 9.22 -27.11 25.08
N GLU A 145 10.18 -26.19 25.00
CA GLU A 145 11.45 -26.29 25.75
C GLU A 145 11.22 -26.31 27.26
N LYS A 146 10.34 -25.44 27.76
CA LYS A 146 10.05 -25.35 29.20
C LYS A 146 9.26 -26.55 29.71
N LEU A 147 8.33 -27.09 28.94
CA LEU A 147 7.67 -28.37 29.27
C LEU A 147 8.70 -29.49 29.40
N GLN A 148 9.64 -29.59 28.45
CA GLN A 148 10.69 -30.62 28.49
C GLN A 148 11.55 -30.49 29.76
N MET A 149 11.89 -29.26 30.17
CA MET A 149 12.60 -29.01 31.44
C MET A 149 11.77 -29.36 32.67
N ALA A 150 10.45 -29.13 32.64
CA ALA A 150 9.56 -29.38 33.78
C ALA A 150 9.33 -30.87 34.05
N VAL A 151 9.28 -31.69 32.99
CA VAL A 151 9.08 -33.16 33.11
C VAL A 151 10.39 -33.93 33.31
N ASP A 152 11.53 -33.24 33.22
CA ASP A 152 12.84 -33.86 33.39
C ASP A 152 13.10 -34.26 34.85
N GLU A 153 13.12 -35.57 35.11
CA GLU A 153 13.33 -36.13 36.45
C GLU A 153 14.80 -36.32 36.86
N SER A 154 15.76 -35.90 36.02
CA SER A 154 17.19 -36.08 36.31
C SER A 154 17.65 -35.37 37.60
N TYR A 155 16.87 -34.43 38.14
CA TYR A 155 17.10 -33.79 39.45
C TYR A 155 17.19 -34.78 40.63
N LYS A 156 16.72 -36.02 40.46
CA LYS A 156 16.83 -37.08 41.49
C LYS A 156 18.28 -37.55 41.71
N ASP A 157 19.22 -37.20 40.82
CA ASP A 157 20.65 -37.43 41.01
C ASP A 157 21.29 -36.28 41.83
N PRO A 158 21.84 -36.57 43.04
CA PRO A 158 22.45 -35.56 43.89
C PRO A 158 23.62 -34.79 43.24
N ALA A 159 24.28 -35.35 42.23
CA ALA A 159 25.40 -34.69 41.56
C ALA A 159 24.98 -33.47 40.72
N ASN A 160 23.70 -33.36 40.33
CA ASN A 160 23.22 -32.32 39.43
C ASN A 160 22.22 -31.33 40.07
N ILE A 161 21.76 -31.58 41.30
CA ILE A 161 20.67 -30.85 41.97
C ILE A 161 20.92 -29.34 42.06
N GLN A 162 22.16 -28.93 42.34
CA GLN A 162 22.51 -27.51 42.48
C GLN A 162 22.41 -26.75 41.14
N SER A 163 22.78 -27.41 40.03
CA SER A 163 22.65 -26.86 38.67
C SER A 163 21.18 -26.75 38.27
N LYS A 164 20.38 -27.78 38.57
CA LYS A 164 18.93 -27.80 38.31
C LYS A 164 18.20 -26.70 39.08
N HIS A 165 18.53 -26.53 40.37
CA HIS A 165 17.95 -25.48 41.20
C HIS A 165 18.24 -24.06 40.63
N LYS A 166 19.46 -23.78 40.18
CA LYS A 166 19.79 -22.50 39.53
C LYS A 166 19.00 -22.29 38.23
N LYS A 167 18.87 -23.33 37.39
CA LYS A 167 18.06 -23.26 36.17
C LYS A 167 16.58 -23.03 36.48
N HIS A 168 16.06 -23.62 37.55
CA HIS A 168 14.69 -23.40 37.99
C HIS A 168 14.44 -21.94 38.44
N GLN A 169 15.35 -21.35 39.21
CA GLN A 169 15.25 -19.93 39.57
C GLN A 169 15.31 -18.99 38.37
N ALA A 170 16.16 -19.31 37.38
CA ALA A 170 16.19 -18.56 36.11
C ALA A 170 14.85 -18.69 35.36
N PHE A 171 14.26 -19.88 35.37
CA PHE A 171 12.96 -20.14 34.76
C PHE A 171 11.82 -19.36 35.43
N GLU A 172 11.79 -19.23 36.75
CA GLU A 172 10.81 -18.40 37.47
C GLU A 172 10.87 -16.92 37.05
N ALA A 173 12.08 -16.38 36.85
CA ALA A 173 12.26 -15.02 36.37
C ALA A 173 11.82 -14.86 34.89
N GLU A 174 12.09 -15.87 34.06
CA GLU A 174 11.65 -15.90 32.65
C GLU A 174 10.14 -16.03 32.50
N LEU A 175 9.46 -16.75 33.39
CA LEU A 175 8.00 -16.92 33.38
C LEU A 175 7.27 -15.57 33.45
N ALA A 176 7.70 -14.70 34.36
CA ALA A 176 7.11 -13.37 34.50
C ALA A 176 7.33 -12.51 33.25
N ALA A 177 8.54 -12.55 32.66
CA ALA A 177 8.86 -11.78 31.46
C ALA A 177 8.16 -12.28 30.19
N ASN A 178 7.91 -13.59 30.08
CA ASN A 178 7.21 -14.16 28.91
C ASN A 178 5.69 -14.14 29.05
N ALA A 179 5.12 -13.98 30.25
CA ALA A 179 3.68 -13.80 30.43
C ALA A 179 3.13 -12.63 29.60
N ASP A 180 3.80 -11.48 29.65
CA ASP A 180 3.42 -10.30 28.86
C ASP A 180 3.52 -10.55 27.34
N ARG A 181 4.56 -11.30 26.91
CA ARG A 181 4.75 -11.66 25.50
C ARG A 181 3.67 -12.59 25.00
N ILE A 182 3.30 -13.61 25.79
CA ILE A 182 2.19 -14.54 25.47
C ILE A 182 0.89 -13.77 25.33
N GLN A 183 0.57 -12.88 26.28
CA GLN A 183 -0.63 -12.05 26.21
C GLN A 183 -0.64 -11.15 24.97
N ALA A 184 0.51 -10.58 24.59
CA ALA A 184 0.63 -9.79 23.37
C ALA A 184 0.37 -10.61 22.10
N VAL A 185 0.91 -11.83 22.00
CA VAL A 185 0.67 -12.73 20.86
C VAL A 185 -0.80 -13.16 20.77
N LEU A 186 -1.40 -13.52 21.91
CA LEU A 186 -2.82 -13.87 21.98
C LEU A 186 -3.72 -12.70 21.57
N ALA A 187 -3.44 -11.50 22.07
CA ALA A 187 -4.17 -10.29 21.71
C ALA A 187 -4.01 -9.94 20.22
N MET A 188 -2.80 -10.10 19.66
CA MET A 188 -2.54 -9.88 18.24
C MET A 188 -3.32 -10.88 17.37
N GLY A 189 -3.27 -12.17 17.69
CA GLY A 189 -4.01 -13.20 16.94
C GLY A 189 -5.53 -13.01 17.04
N GLN A 190 -6.06 -12.66 18.22
CA GLN A 190 -7.48 -12.35 18.37
C GLN A 190 -7.87 -11.14 17.52
N ASN A 191 -7.03 -10.09 17.49
CA ASN A 191 -7.30 -8.91 16.67
C ASN A 191 -7.35 -9.23 15.16
N LEU A 192 -6.47 -10.13 14.69
CA LEU A 192 -6.48 -10.60 13.31
C LEU A 192 -7.80 -11.30 12.96
N ILE A 193 -8.32 -12.14 13.86
CA ILE A 193 -9.60 -12.82 13.70
C ILE A 193 -10.78 -11.83 13.71
N ASP A 194 -10.83 -10.96 14.71
CA ASP A 194 -11.94 -10.00 14.89
C ASP A 194 -12.08 -9.06 13.68
N LYS A 195 -10.95 -8.64 13.12
CA LYS A 195 -10.91 -7.77 11.94
C LYS A 195 -10.97 -8.52 10.61
N ARG A 196 -10.97 -9.86 10.62
CA ARG A 196 -10.91 -10.71 9.41
C ARG A 196 -9.69 -10.41 8.55
N GLN A 197 -8.55 -10.16 9.19
CA GLN A 197 -7.27 -9.80 8.56
C GLN A 197 -6.33 -11.01 8.47
N CYS A 198 -6.87 -12.23 8.37
CA CYS A 198 -6.08 -13.46 8.31
C CYS A 198 -5.81 -13.92 6.88
N ALA A 199 -6.28 -13.19 5.87
CA ALA A 199 -6.09 -13.51 4.45
C ALA A 199 -6.43 -14.99 4.09
N GLY A 200 -7.50 -15.55 4.69
CA GLY A 200 -7.90 -16.95 4.47
C GLY A 200 -7.21 -17.97 5.40
N SER A 201 -6.40 -17.52 6.36
CA SER A 201 -5.67 -18.35 7.33
C SER A 201 -6.30 -18.31 8.73
N GLU A 202 -7.59 -17.98 8.84
CA GLU A 202 -8.32 -17.82 10.10
C GLU A 202 -8.21 -19.09 10.98
N ASP A 203 -8.43 -20.26 10.39
CA ASP A 203 -8.36 -21.55 11.10
C ASP A 203 -6.96 -21.82 11.67
N ALA A 204 -5.92 -21.47 10.90
CA ALA A 204 -4.54 -21.61 11.34
C ALA A 204 -4.23 -20.67 12.52
N VAL A 205 -4.65 -19.41 12.44
CA VAL A 205 -4.50 -18.44 13.54
C VAL A 205 -5.23 -18.93 14.79
N GLN A 206 -6.47 -19.41 14.66
CA GLN A 206 -7.25 -19.95 15.78
C GLN A 206 -6.59 -21.18 16.41
N SER A 207 -6.08 -22.11 15.60
CA SER A 207 -5.38 -23.30 16.10
C SER A 207 -4.17 -22.94 16.94
N ARG A 208 -3.41 -21.92 16.53
CA ARG A 208 -2.22 -21.46 17.27
C ARG A 208 -2.59 -20.72 18.55
N LEU A 209 -3.63 -19.89 18.51
CA LEU A 209 -4.17 -19.24 19.70
C LEU A 209 -4.58 -20.26 20.76
N ALA A 210 -5.27 -21.33 20.37
CA ALA A 210 -5.64 -22.41 21.28
C ALA A 210 -4.39 -23.08 21.87
N SER A 211 -3.41 -23.42 21.03
CA SER A 211 -2.17 -24.08 21.49
C SER A 211 -1.32 -23.23 22.44
N ILE A 212 -1.37 -21.90 22.35
CA ILE A 212 -0.60 -20.99 23.20
C ILE A 212 -1.36 -20.65 24.50
N ALA A 213 -2.70 -20.71 24.47
CA ALA A 213 -3.55 -20.39 25.61
C ALA A 213 -3.71 -21.56 26.60
N ASP A 214 -3.55 -22.81 26.14
CA ASP A 214 -3.58 -24.05 26.94
C ASP A 214 -2.27 -24.28 27.72
#